data_AF-A0A9N8HMU3-F1
#
_entry.id   AF-A0A9N8HMU3-F1
#
_cell.length_a   1.000
_cell.length_b   1.000
_cell.length_c   1.000
_cell.angle_alpha   90.00
_cell.angle_beta   90.00
_cell.angle_gamma   90.00
#
_symmetry.space_group_name_H-M   'P 1'
#
loop_
_entity.id
_entity.type
_entity.pdbx_description
1 polymer ?
#
loop_
_entity_poly.entity_id
_entity_poly.type
_entity_poly.pdbx_seq_one_letter_code
_entity_poly.pdbx_strand_id
1 'polypeptide(L)'
;MGHYAFVGGVNKRLNQLYKEYGPTVKDPPSVIENVENECPWDERTCSAAAEEGNLELLKWARAQGCPWNDTTCKSAAGHGRLELLKWARENGCPWDEDTCLEAAVNCQWEILKWARAQGCPWDRAEIEDLTYAFEEIRQIARENGEESEDDEGIYFKL
;
A
#
# COMPACT_ATOMS: atom_id res chain seq x y z
N MET A 1 27.40 -7.61 2.53
CA MET A 1 26.79 -6.80 1.46
C MET A 1 25.61 -7.56 0.88
N GLY A 2 24.38 -7.05 1.08
CA GLY A 2 23.19 -7.28 0.25
C GLY A 2 22.56 -8.67 0.20
N HIS A 3 21.70 -9.02 1.16
CA HIS A 3 20.77 -10.15 1.05
C HIS A 3 19.48 -9.71 0.32
N TYR A 4 19.48 -9.68 -1.01
CA TYR A 4 18.28 -9.47 -1.86
C TYR A 4 17.70 -10.79 -2.39
N ALA A 5 17.52 -11.81 -1.54
CA ALA A 5 17.16 -13.17 -2.00
C ALA A 5 15.84 -13.76 -1.47
N PHE A 6 15.06 -13.07 -0.63
CA PHE A 6 13.98 -13.75 0.13
C PHE A 6 12.53 -13.44 -0.27
N VAL A 7 12.24 -12.42 -1.08
CA VAL A 7 10.84 -12.08 -1.43
C VAL A 7 10.20 -13.13 -2.37
N GLY A 8 10.99 -13.72 -3.28
CA GLY A 8 10.48 -14.65 -4.29
C GLY A 8 10.07 -16.05 -3.78
N GLY A 9 10.42 -16.43 -2.56
CA GLY A 9 10.11 -17.76 -2.00
C GLY A 9 8.71 -17.83 -1.40
N VAL A 10 8.35 -16.82 -0.59
CA VAL A 10 7.08 -16.76 0.15
C VAL A 10 5.89 -16.70 -0.81
N ASN A 11 6.00 -15.90 -1.88
CA ASN A 11 4.89 -15.70 -2.81
C ASN A 11 4.68 -16.88 -3.79
N LYS A 12 5.68 -17.76 -4.00
CA LYS A 12 5.52 -18.91 -4.91
C LYS A 12 4.56 -19.95 -4.37
N ARG A 13 4.65 -20.30 -3.09
CA ARG A 13 3.75 -21.27 -2.47
C ARG A 13 2.34 -20.69 -2.33
N LEU A 14 2.22 -19.42 -1.94
CA LEU A 14 0.94 -18.73 -1.89
C LEU A 14 0.26 -18.68 -3.26
N ASN A 15 0.97 -18.25 -4.30
CA ASN A 15 0.44 -18.24 -5.66
C ASN A 15 0.07 -19.64 -6.15
N GLN A 16 0.80 -20.68 -5.74
CA GLN A 16 0.45 -22.06 -6.05
C GLN A 16 -0.85 -22.47 -5.34
N LEU A 17 -0.96 -22.22 -4.03
CA LEU A 17 -2.16 -22.52 -3.26
C LEU A 17 -3.38 -21.73 -3.78
N TYR A 18 -3.21 -20.47 -4.14
CA TYR A 18 -4.27 -19.68 -4.78
C TYR A 18 -4.66 -20.27 -6.14
N LYS A 19 -3.72 -20.72 -6.97
CA LYS A 19 -4.05 -21.39 -8.24
C LYS A 19 -4.77 -22.73 -8.03
N GLU A 20 -4.45 -23.44 -6.96
CA GLU A 20 -5.00 -24.76 -6.63
C GLU A 20 -6.39 -24.68 -5.97
N TYR A 21 -6.60 -23.69 -5.08
CA TYR A 21 -7.78 -23.61 -4.21
C TYR A 21 -8.56 -22.29 -4.33
N GLY A 22 -8.00 -21.23 -4.91
CA GLY A 22 -8.65 -19.91 -5.02
C GLY A 22 -9.90 -19.88 -5.93
N PRO A 23 -9.87 -20.42 -7.17
CA PRO A 23 -10.99 -20.35 -8.11
C PRO A 23 -12.25 -21.13 -7.69
N THR A 24 -12.13 -22.11 -6.79
CA THR A 24 -13.21 -23.03 -6.38
C THR A 24 -13.95 -22.56 -5.13
N VAL A 25 -13.46 -21.49 -4.50
CA VAL A 25 -13.89 -21.05 -3.17
C VAL A 25 -14.61 -19.70 -3.30
N LYS A 26 -15.89 -19.74 -3.68
CA LYS A 26 -16.76 -18.54 -3.74
C LYS A 26 -17.49 -18.25 -2.41
N ASP A 27 -17.55 -19.24 -1.54
CA ASP A 27 -17.98 -19.12 -0.15
C ASP A 27 -16.78 -19.54 0.72
N PRO A 28 -16.41 -18.77 1.77
CA PRO A 28 -15.24 -19.07 2.57
C PRO A 28 -15.41 -20.47 3.17
N PRO A 29 -14.54 -21.45 2.86
CA PRO A 29 -14.54 -22.72 3.55
C PRO A 29 -14.04 -22.37 4.94
N SER A 30 -14.66 -22.96 5.96
CA SER A 30 -14.02 -23.21 7.25
C SER A 30 -12.51 -23.29 7.05
N VAL A 31 -11.78 -22.33 7.65
CA VAL A 31 -10.31 -22.19 7.72
C VAL A 31 -9.67 -23.50 7.30
N ILE A 32 -8.86 -23.53 6.23
CA ILE A 32 -8.25 -24.78 5.76
C ILE A 32 -7.47 -25.38 6.94
N GLU A 33 -8.09 -26.34 7.63
CA GLU A 33 -7.48 -27.04 8.76
C GLU A 33 -6.22 -27.67 8.19
N ASN A 34 -5.05 -27.34 8.77
CA ASN A 34 -3.70 -27.79 8.38
C ASN A 34 -2.83 -26.83 7.54
N VAL A 35 -3.19 -25.56 7.36
CA VAL A 35 -2.26 -24.56 6.77
C VAL A 35 -1.14 -24.12 7.73
N GLU A 36 -1.27 -24.40 9.03
CA GLU A 36 -0.32 -23.97 10.07
C GLU A 36 1.08 -24.59 9.99
N ASN A 37 1.31 -25.66 9.21
CA ASN A 37 2.47 -26.53 9.46
C ASN A 37 3.61 -26.60 8.43
N GLU A 38 3.66 -25.78 7.36
CA GLU A 38 4.86 -25.81 6.48
C GLU A 38 5.43 -24.47 5.99
N CYS A 39 4.79 -23.32 6.22
CA CYS A 39 5.43 -21.99 6.21
C CYS A 39 4.39 -20.95 6.67
N PRO A 40 4.55 -20.30 7.84
CA PRO A 40 3.59 -19.30 8.30
C PRO A 40 3.67 -18.04 7.43
N TRP A 41 2.62 -17.84 6.65
CA TRP A 41 2.16 -16.59 6.05
C TRP A 41 2.24 -15.47 7.09
N ASP A 42 3.05 -14.46 6.81
CA ASP A 42 3.18 -13.26 7.63
C ASP A 42 2.78 -12.01 6.82
N GLU A 43 2.92 -10.83 7.42
CA GLU A 43 2.54 -9.54 6.83
C GLU A 43 3.21 -9.28 5.47
N ARG A 44 4.39 -9.89 5.22
CA ARG A 44 5.12 -9.76 3.95
C ARG A 44 4.38 -10.43 2.79
N THR A 45 3.52 -11.40 3.10
CA THR A 45 2.63 -12.05 2.14
C THR A 45 1.65 -11.03 1.54
N CYS A 46 1.03 -10.22 2.41
CA CYS A 46 0.09 -9.19 1.98
C CYS A 46 0.80 -8.03 1.27
N SER A 47 1.98 -7.61 1.74
CA SER A 47 2.75 -6.55 1.08
C SER A 47 3.25 -6.96 -0.31
N ALA A 48 3.66 -8.22 -0.50
CA ALA A 48 4.05 -8.74 -1.82
C ALA A 48 2.86 -8.82 -2.79
N ALA A 49 1.70 -9.28 -2.32
CA ALA A 49 0.48 -9.26 -3.12
C ALA A 49 0.06 -7.82 -3.50
N ALA A 50 0.26 -6.87 -2.59
CA ALA A 50 0.02 -5.45 -2.82
C ALA A 50 0.99 -4.86 -3.85
N GLU A 51 2.28 -5.15 -3.78
CA GLU A 51 3.29 -4.74 -4.76
C GLU A 51 2.96 -5.25 -6.19
N GLU A 52 2.61 -6.54 -6.30
CA GLU A 52 2.21 -7.16 -7.56
C GLU A 52 0.85 -6.66 -8.08
N GLY A 53 0.05 -5.99 -7.24
CA GLY A 53 -1.30 -5.54 -7.59
C GLY A 53 -2.33 -6.67 -7.64
N ASN A 54 -2.04 -7.81 -7.02
CA ASN A 54 -2.90 -9.00 -7.06
C ASN A 54 -3.96 -8.94 -5.96
N LEU A 55 -5.02 -8.17 -6.22
CA LEU A 55 -6.12 -7.95 -5.26
C LEU A 55 -6.82 -9.25 -4.86
N GLU A 56 -7.03 -10.18 -5.79
CA GLU A 56 -7.72 -11.44 -5.49
C GLU A 56 -6.87 -12.35 -4.58
N LEU A 57 -5.55 -12.36 -4.78
CA LEU A 57 -4.63 -13.05 -3.88
C LEU A 57 -4.63 -12.43 -2.48
N LEU A 58 -4.63 -11.09 -2.40
CA LEU A 58 -4.69 -10.38 -1.12
C LEU A 58 -6.00 -10.68 -0.37
N LYS A 59 -7.15 -10.60 -1.05
CA LYS A 59 -8.46 -10.96 -0.50
C LYS A 59 -8.46 -12.39 0.03
N TRP A 60 -7.93 -13.31 -0.76
CA TRP A 60 -7.87 -14.72 -0.38
C TRP A 60 -6.96 -14.94 0.83
N ALA A 61 -5.75 -14.37 0.84
CA ALA A 61 -4.84 -14.45 1.98
C ALA A 61 -5.47 -13.88 3.26
N ARG A 62 -6.21 -12.78 3.16
CA ARG A 62 -6.94 -12.18 4.29
C ARG A 62 -8.09 -13.05 4.78
N ALA A 63 -8.82 -13.71 3.88
CA ALA A 63 -9.85 -14.69 4.26
C ALA A 63 -9.28 -15.90 4.99
N GLN A 64 -8.01 -16.27 4.73
CA GLN A 64 -7.29 -17.33 5.46
C GLN A 64 -6.68 -16.83 6.79
N GLY A 65 -6.88 -15.57 7.17
CA GLY A 65 -6.36 -15.02 8.42
C GLY A 65 -4.90 -14.54 8.35
N CYS A 66 -4.29 -14.47 7.16
CA CYS A 66 -2.92 -13.95 7.00
C CYS A 66 -2.84 -12.52 7.55
N PRO A 67 -1.92 -12.20 8.47
CA PRO A 67 -1.81 -10.85 9.01
C PRO A 67 -1.39 -9.85 7.93
N TRP A 68 -1.68 -8.58 8.19
CA TRP A 68 -1.21 -7.45 7.39
C TRP A 68 -0.78 -6.31 8.32
N ASN A 69 -0.07 -5.34 7.74
CA ASN A 69 0.34 -4.12 8.42
C ASN A 69 0.37 -2.95 7.41
N ASP A 70 0.83 -1.80 7.88
CA ASP A 70 1.05 -0.56 7.14
C ASP A 70 1.87 -0.77 5.86
N THR A 71 2.82 -1.71 5.86
CA THR A 71 3.62 -2.06 4.69
C THR A 71 2.76 -2.53 3.51
N THR A 72 1.59 -3.13 3.76
CA THR A 72 0.65 -3.50 2.69
C THR A 72 0.12 -2.27 1.95
N CYS A 73 -0.25 -1.22 2.69
CA CYS A 73 -0.69 0.06 2.11
C CYS A 73 0.47 0.80 1.43
N LYS A 74 1.66 0.84 2.05
CA LYS A 74 2.88 1.42 1.46
C LYS A 74 3.22 0.80 0.11
N SER A 75 3.28 -0.54 0.04
CA SER A 75 3.55 -1.27 -1.20
C SER A 75 2.49 -1.01 -2.26
N ALA A 76 1.21 -1.00 -1.90
CA ALA A 76 0.14 -0.66 -2.83
C ALA A 76 0.27 0.76 -3.37
N ALA A 77 0.62 1.71 -2.50
CA ALA A 77 0.74 3.12 -2.82
C ALA A 77 1.94 3.40 -3.73
N GLY A 78 3.13 2.91 -3.40
CA GLY A 78 4.34 3.09 -4.21
C GLY A 78 4.27 2.41 -5.59
N HIS A 79 3.49 1.33 -5.72
CA HIS A 79 3.36 0.59 -6.99
C HIS A 79 2.12 0.95 -7.82
N GLY A 80 1.39 2.02 -7.46
CA GLY A 80 0.28 2.50 -8.27
C GLY A 80 -0.98 1.63 -8.21
N ARG A 81 -1.21 0.89 -7.12
CA ARG A 81 -2.32 -0.07 -6.98
C ARG A 81 -3.54 0.54 -6.27
N LEU A 82 -4.13 1.59 -6.86
CA LEU A 82 -5.21 2.37 -6.22
C LEU A 82 -6.40 1.51 -5.75
N GLU A 83 -6.93 0.63 -6.60
CA GLU A 83 -8.10 -0.20 -6.24
C GLU A 83 -7.79 -1.21 -5.13
N LEU A 84 -6.55 -1.71 -5.08
CA LEU A 84 -6.09 -2.59 -4.01
C LEU A 84 -5.93 -1.83 -2.70
N LEU A 85 -5.37 -0.62 -2.75
CA LEU A 85 -5.24 0.26 -1.59
C LEU A 85 -6.61 0.66 -1.01
N LYS A 86 -7.57 1.02 -1.86
CA LYS A 86 -8.97 1.28 -1.45
C LYS A 86 -9.55 0.10 -0.70
N TRP A 87 -9.46 -1.09 -1.28
CA TRP A 87 -9.98 -2.30 -0.65
C TRP A 87 -9.28 -2.60 0.69
N ALA A 88 -7.95 -2.50 0.74
CA ALA A 88 -7.19 -2.72 1.97
C ALA A 88 -7.64 -1.73 3.07
N ARG A 89 -7.83 -0.46 2.71
CA ARG A 89 -8.27 0.58 3.64
C ARG A 89 -9.68 0.34 4.16
N GLU A 90 -10.63 0.02 3.29
CA GLU A 90 -12.02 -0.30 3.65
C GLU A 90 -12.12 -1.51 4.60
N ASN A 91 -11.17 -2.44 4.52
CA ASN A 91 -11.12 -3.64 5.36
C ASN A 91 -10.24 -3.47 6.62
N GLY A 92 -9.81 -2.24 6.92
CA GLY A 92 -9.11 -1.91 8.16
C GLY A 92 -7.61 -2.21 8.15
N CYS A 93 -6.98 -2.31 6.98
CA CYS A 93 -5.53 -2.29 6.90
C CYS A 93 -5.02 -0.93 7.42
N PRO A 94 -4.05 -0.93 8.37
CA PRO A 94 -3.45 0.31 8.83
C PRO A 94 -2.65 0.98 7.71
N TRP A 95 -2.45 2.28 7.87
CA TRP A 95 -1.59 3.12 7.04
C TRP A 95 -0.97 4.20 7.92
N ASP A 96 0.01 4.90 7.40
CA ASP A 96 0.78 5.97 8.05
C ASP A 96 1.35 6.93 7.00
N GLU A 97 2.15 7.88 7.44
CA GLU A 97 2.76 8.93 6.62
C GLU A 97 3.63 8.41 5.47
N ASP A 98 4.30 7.28 5.67
CA ASP A 98 5.05 6.58 4.63
C ASP A 98 4.16 6.13 3.46
N THR A 99 2.86 5.91 3.67
CA THR A 99 1.94 5.55 2.57
C THR A 99 1.81 6.70 1.57
N CYS A 100 1.71 7.93 2.06
CA CYS A 100 1.72 9.12 1.22
C CYS A 100 3.12 9.38 0.63
N LEU A 101 4.18 9.15 1.41
CA LEU A 101 5.55 9.31 0.96
C LEU A 101 5.87 8.39 -0.21
N GLU A 102 5.55 7.10 -0.12
CA GLU A 102 5.76 6.11 -1.18
C GLU A 102 4.98 6.46 -2.45
N ALA A 103 3.74 6.94 -2.30
CA ALA A 103 2.97 7.44 -3.44
C ALA A 103 3.67 8.64 -4.11
N ALA A 104 4.20 9.58 -3.33
CA ALA A 104 4.87 10.77 -3.83
C ALA A 104 6.21 10.45 -4.53
N VAL A 105 7.07 9.66 -3.87
CA VAL A 105 8.40 9.26 -4.39
C VAL A 105 8.29 8.48 -5.71
N ASN A 106 7.24 7.66 -5.84
CA ASN A 106 7.00 6.87 -7.06
C ASN A 106 6.05 7.54 -8.06
N CYS A 107 5.77 8.84 -7.90
CA CYS A 107 4.91 9.65 -8.77
C CYS A 107 3.49 9.09 -8.98
N GLN A 108 2.92 8.47 -7.95
CA GLN A 108 1.56 7.90 -7.95
C GLN A 108 0.54 8.97 -7.51
N TRP A 109 0.41 10.03 -8.31
CA TRP A 109 -0.31 11.25 -7.93
C TRP A 109 -1.79 11.04 -7.61
N GLU A 110 -2.47 10.18 -8.36
CA GLU A 110 -3.88 9.86 -8.10
C GLU A 110 -4.06 9.10 -6.79
N ILE A 111 -3.09 8.28 -6.41
CA ILE A 111 -3.07 7.63 -5.10
C ILE A 111 -2.81 8.64 -4.01
N LEU A 112 -1.82 9.53 -4.19
CA LEU A 112 -1.51 10.57 -3.21
C LEU A 112 -2.74 11.45 -2.94
N LYS A 113 -3.40 11.96 -4.00
CA LYS A 113 -4.63 12.74 -3.89
C LYS A 113 -5.72 11.98 -3.13
N TRP A 114 -5.94 10.71 -3.49
CA TRP A 114 -6.95 9.89 -2.84
C TRP A 114 -6.61 9.62 -1.36
N ALA A 115 -5.37 9.22 -1.05
CA ALA A 115 -4.95 8.91 0.32
C ALA A 115 -5.08 10.14 1.23
N ARG A 116 -4.71 11.32 0.74
CA ARG A 116 -4.91 12.61 1.43
C ARG A 116 -6.39 12.91 1.66
N ALA A 117 -7.23 12.78 0.64
CA ALA A 117 -8.67 13.00 0.75
C ALA A 117 -9.36 12.06 1.77
N GLN A 118 -8.75 10.90 2.05
CA GLN A 118 -9.22 9.93 3.03
C GLN A 118 -8.57 10.11 4.43
N GLY A 119 -7.75 11.14 4.63
CA GLY A 119 -7.13 11.47 5.91
C GLY A 119 -5.93 10.58 6.28
N CYS A 120 -5.20 10.06 5.29
CA CYS A 120 -3.90 9.44 5.56
C CYS A 120 -2.95 10.50 6.17
N PRO A 121 -2.25 10.20 7.28
CA PRO A 121 -1.17 11.05 7.77
C PRO A 121 -0.13 11.27 6.68
N TRP A 122 0.61 12.36 6.77
CA TRP A 122 1.72 12.65 5.88
C TRP A 122 2.59 13.77 6.47
N ASP A 123 3.91 13.63 6.36
CA ASP A 123 4.86 14.72 6.63
C ASP A 123 5.16 15.46 5.34
N ARG A 124 4.70 16.70 5.30
CA ARG A 124 4.97 17.63 4.22
C ARG A 124 6.46 17.83 3.96
N ALA A 125 7.24 18.09 5.01
CA ALA A 125 8.62 18.52 4.86
C ALA A 125 9.44 17.38 4.25
N GLU A 126 9.14 16.16 4.69
CA GLU A 126 9.73 14.93 4.14
C GLU A 126 9.38 14.74 2.66
N ILE A 127 8.13 14.97 2.28
CA ILE A 127 7.69 14.86 0.89
C ILE A 127 8.30 15.98 0.02
N GLU A 128 8.30 17.25 0.45
CA GLU A 128 8.86 18.37 -0.31
C GLU A 128 10.38 18.25 -0.53
N ASP A 129 11.13 17.79 0.47
CA ASP A 129 12.58 17.59 0.36
C ASP A 129 12.94 16.46 -0.63
N LEU A 130 12.11 15.41 -0.69
CA LEU A 130 12.34 14.25 -1.56
C LEU A 130 11.81 14.44 -2.99
N THR A 131 10.92 15.42 -3.20
CA THR A 131 10.19 15.61 -4.46
C THR A 131 10.52 16.92 -5.17
N TYR A 132 11.66 17.53 -4.82
CA TYR A 132 12.21 18.84 -5.23
C TYR A 132 12.08 19.22 -6.73
N ALA A 133 11.66 18.31 -7.61
CA ALA A 133 11.44 18.52 -9.03
C ALA A 133 9.97 18.53 -9.51
N PHE A 134 8.94 18.26 -8.70
CA PHE A 134 7.58 18.04 -9.21
C PHE A 134 6.57 19.13 -8.83
N GLU A 135 6.11 19.89 -9.83
CA GLU A 135 5.05 20.91 -9.73
C GLU A 135 3.71 20.34 -9.25
N GLU A 136 3.50 19.03 -9.38
CA GLU A 136 2.23 18.38 -9.05
C GLU A 136 1.94 18.37 -7.54
N ILE A 137 2.96 18.25 -6.68
CA ILE A 137 2.75 18.37 -5.22
C ILE A 137 2.35 19.78 -4.85
N ARG A 138 2.95 20.79 -5.50
CA ARG A 138 2.56 22.19 -5.36
C ARG A 138 1.14 22.45 -5.89
N GLN A 139 0.68 21.71 -6.90
CA GLN A 139 -0.69 21.82 -7.41
C GLN A 139 -1.71 21.20 -6.44
N ILE A 140 -1.42 20.03 -5.88
CA ILE A 140 -2.28 19.38 -4.87
C ILE A 140 -2.38 20.26 -3.62
N ALA A 141 -1.28 20.88 -3.20
CA ALA A 141 -1.25 21.89 -2.14
C ALA A 141 -2.29 23.01 -2.36
N ARG A 142 -2.26 23.61 -3.55
CA ARG A 142 -3.16 24.71 -3.93
C ARG A 142 -4.62 24.25 -3.94
N GLU A 143 -4.89 23.06 -4.47
CA GLU A 143 -6.24 22.49 -4.55
C GLU A 143 -6.87 22.26 -3.17
N ASN A 144 -6.05 21.99 -2.15
CA ASN A 144 -6.52 21.78 -0.78
C ASN A 144 -6.67 23.08 0.03
N GLY A 145 -6.43 24.25 -0.57
CA GLY A 145 -6.55 25.56 0.11
C GLY A 145 -5.45 25.79 1.15
N GLU A 146 -4.40 25.01 1.06
CA GLU A 146 -3.22 25.01 1.89
C GLU A 146 -2.22 25.98 1.24
N GLU A 147 -2.56 27.28 1.21
CA GLU A 147 -1.70 28.35 0.69
C GLU A 147 -1.52 29.43 1.76
N SER A 148 -0.27 29.77 2.04
CA SER A 148 0.11 30.88 2.91
C SER A 148 1.17 31.75 2.25
N GLU A 149 1.18 33.02 2.58
CA GLU A 149 2.11 33.98 2.01
C GLU A 149 2.71 34.73 3.19
N ASP A 150 4.04 34.79 3.23
CA ASP A 150 4.77 35.65 4.15
C ASP A 150 5.87 36.41 3.40
N ASP A 151 6.63 37.24 4.13
CA ASP A 151 7.63 38.15 3.56
C ASP A 151 8.78 37.43 2.81
N GLU A 152 8.93 36.11 2.98
CA GLU A 152 9.91 35.29 2.29
C GLU A 152 9.35 34.60 1.03
N GLY A 153 8.05 34.67 0.77
CA GLY A 153 7.41 34.19 -0.46
C GLY A 153 6.05 33.49 -0.26
N ILE A 154 5.56 32.86 -1.34
CA ILE A 154 4.38 31.99 -1.27
C ILE A 154 4.81 30.67 -0.66
N TYR A 155 4.41 30.47 0.58
CA TYR A 155 4.49 29.21 1.29
C TYR A 155 3.17 28.51 1.15
N PHE A 156 3.07 27.52 0.27
CA PHE A 156 1.95 26.58 0.40
C PHE A 156 1.93 26.09 1.86
N LYS A 157 0.79 25.78 2.43
CA LYS A 157 0.53 25.52 3.85
C LYS A 157 -0.10 24.15 3.95
N LEU A 158 0.60 23.12 3.45
CA LEU A 158 0.07 21.77 3.36
C LEU A 158 -0.49 21.23 4.69
#